data_AF-A0A1S2LPG2-F1
#
_entry.id   AF-A0A1S2LPG2-F1
#
_cell.length_a   1.000
_cell.length_b   1.000
_cell.length_c   1.000
_cell.angle_alpha   90.00
_cell.angle_beta   90.00
_cell.angle_gamma   90.00
#
_symmetry.space_group_name_H-M   'P 1'
#
loop_
_entity.id
_entity.type
_entity.pdbx_description
1 polymer ?
#
loop_
_entity_poly.entity_id
_entity_poly.type
_entity_poly.pdbx_seq_one_letter_code
_entity_poly.pdbx_strand_id
1 'polypeptide(L)'
;MDLETFIKQVKQEKTIIFGDNINSFEQLIVQNRKDNKKQIILVYYLLSDQKMTRSFFHASDYLLSLRKLRDQLHLALIRIKRNPNHGPEAIKIANLLLKRVFRKQSVCLHHSSNDIVLQMEQFLYQITDEKSS
;
A
#
# COMPACT_ATOMS: atom_id res chain seq x y z
N MET A 1 -6.08 -15.65 -5.65
CA MET A 1 -5.35 -15.12 -4.48
C MET A 1 -6.31 -14.66 -3.39
N ASP A 2 -5.96 -14.88 -2.14
CA ASP A 2 -6.64 -14.34 -0.97
C ASP A 2 -5.77 -13.27 -0.27
N LEU A 3 -6.37 -12.56 0.69
CA LEU A 3 -5.69 -11.45 1.36
C LEU A 3 -4.48 -11.92 2.20
N GLU A 4 -4.54 -13.13 2.77
CA GLU A 4 -3.45 -13.66 3.60
C GLU A 4 -2.22 -13.99 2.75
N THR A 5 -2.43 -14.59 1.59
CA THR A 5 -1.38 -14.87 0.59
C THR A 5 -0.74 -13.57 0.11
N PHE A 6 -1.55 -12.58 -0.25
CA PHE A 6 -1.07 -11.26 -0.65
C PHE A 6 -0.21 -10.62 0.46
N ILE A 7 -0.70 -10.64 1.70
CA ILE A 7 0.03 -10.11 2.86
C ILE A 7 1.36 -10.85 3.07
N LYS A 8 1.39 -12.17 2.89
CA LYS A 8 2.61 -12.97 3.02
C LYS A 8 3.67 -12.53 2.00
N GLN A 9 3.29 -12.31 0.74
CA GLN A 9 4.21 -11.81 -0.29
C GLN A 9 4.70 -10.39 0.01
N VAL A 10 3.83 -9.48 0.45
CA VAL A 10 4.24 -8.13 0.88
C VAL A 10 5.26 -8.17 2.02
N LYS A 11 5.11 -9.09 2.99
CA LYS A 11 6.09 -9.29 4.06
C LYS A 11 7.42 -9.84 3.54
N GLN A 12 7.41 -10.72 2.55
CA GLN A 12 8.60 -11.22 1.89
C GLN A 12 9.35 -10.08 1.18
N GLU A 13 8.65 -9.26 0.39
CA GLU A 13 9.22 -8.07 -0.27
C GLU A 13 9.85 -7.09 0.73
N LYS A 14 9.17 -6.80 1.84
CA LYS A 14 9.73 -5.96 2.92
C LYS A 14 11.03 -6.56 3.45
N THR A 15 11.06 -7.87 3.67
CA THR A 15 12.22 -8.56 4.25
C THR A 15 13.41 -8.51 3.29
N ILE A 16 13.18 -8.73 2.00
CA ILE A 16 14.23 -8.66 0.96
C ILE A 16 14.87 -7.27 0.92
N ILE A 17 14.07 -6.20 1.02
CA ILE A 17 14.57 -4.83 0.88
C ILE A 17 15.15 -4.24 2.16
N PHE A 18 14.52 -4.52 3.31
CA PHE A 18 14.84 -3.86 4.57
C PHE A 18 15.49 -4.78 5.61
N GLY A 19 15.45 -6.10 5.43
CA GLY A 19 15.86 -7.07 6.45
C GLY A 19 15.08 -6.91 7.77
N ASP A 20 15.71 -7.29 8.88
CA ASP A 20 15.17 -7.20 10.24
C ASP A 20 15.40 -5.83 10.91
N ASN A 21 15.30 -4.76 10.13
CA ASN A 21 15.56 -3.40 10.60
C ASN A 21 14.73 -3.05 11.87
N ILE A 22 15.40 -2.49 12.87
CA ILE A 22 14.87 -2.14 14.19
C ILE A 22 14.18 -0.77 14.19
N ASN A 23 14.39 0.04 13.14
CA ASN A 23 13.81 1.39 13.03
C ASN A 23 12.27 1.36 13.01
N SER A 24 11.65 2.40 13.55
CA SER A 24 10.20 2.59 13.44
C SER A 24 9.79 2.79 11.98
N PHE A 25 8.54 2.49 11.63
CA PHE A 25 8.09 2.64 10.25
C PHE A 25 8.16 4.10 9.79
N GLU A 26 7.85 5.05 10.67
CA GLU A 26 7.89 6.48 10.37
C GLU A 26 9.33 6.89 10.02
N GLN A 27 10.30 6.40 10.78
CA GLN A 27 11.72 6.60 10.49
C GLN A 27 12.09 6.00 9.13
N LEU A 28 11.61 4.79 8.82
CA LEU A 28 11.85 4.14 7.54
C LEU A 28 11.24 4.90 6.37
N ILE A 29 10.01 5.41 6.48
CA ILE A 29 9.38 6.24 5.44
C ILE A 29 10.17 7.54 5.23
N VAL A 30 10.58 8.21 6.32
CA VAL A 30 11.35 9.46 6.25
C VAL A 30 12.74 9.24 5.64
N GLN A 31 13.45 8.19 6.07
CA GLN A 31 14.76 7.81 5.54
C GLN A 31 14.69 7.51 4.03
N ASN A 32 13.57 6.92 3.58
CA ASN A 32 13.37 6.51 2.20
C ASN A 32 12.48 7.48 1.41
N ARG A 33 12.37 8.75 1.82
CA ARG A 33 11.50 9.76 1.19
C ARG A 33 11.73 10.01 -0.31
N LYS A 34 12.89 9.62 -0.83
CA LYS A 34 13.27 9.75 -2.26
C LYS A 34 13.09 8.45 -3.05
N ASP A 35 12.80 7.34 -2.39
CA ASP A 35 12.67 6.02 -2.99
C ASP A 35 11.20 5.57 -2.92
N ASN A 36 10.47 5.76 -4.03
CA ASN A 36 9.06 5.42 -4.11
C ASN A 36 8.82 3.91 -3.89
N LYS A 37 9.66 3.04 -4.46
CA LYS A 37 9.53 1.58 -4.33
C LYS A 37 9.55 1.18 -2.86
N LYS A 38 10.53 1.70 -2.11
CA LYS A 38 10.66 1.46 -0.68
C LYS A 38 9.46 1.97 0.11
N GLN A 39 8.98 3.18 -0.18
CA GLN A 39 7.78 3.71 0.47
C GLN A 39 6.54 2.87 0.21
N ILE A 40 6.35 2.41 -1.04
CA ILE A 40 5.20 1.61 -1.45
C ILE A 40 5.17 0.28 -0.68
N ILE A 41 6.31 -0.42 -0.63
CA ILE A 41 6.42 -1.68 0.12
C ILE A 41 6.12 -1.46 1.60
N LEU A 42 6.65 -0.39 2.20
CA LEU A 42 6.36 -0.06 3.59
C LEU A 42 4.87 0.25 3.81
N VAL A 43 4.22 1.00 2.92
CA VAL A 43 2.79 1.32 3.02
C VAL A 43 1.95 0.04 2.95
N TYR A 44 2.19 -0.85 1.98
CA TYR A 44 1.48 -2.13 1.91
C TYR A 44 1.79 -3.04 3.11
N TYR A 45 3.02 -3.04 3.61
CA TYR A 45 3.40 -3.79 4.80
C TYR A 45 2.62 -3.33 6.04
N LEU A 46 2.34 -2.03 6.19
CA LEU A 46 1.53 -1.53 7.30
C LEU A 46 0.07 -2.04 7.26
N LEU A 47 -0.43 -2.39 6.07
CA LEU A 47 -1.76 -2.99 5.91
C LEU A 47 -1.80 -4.47 6.31
N SER A 48 -0.64 -5.09 6.56
CA SER A 48 -0.54 -6.53 6.87
C SER A 48 -1.06 -6.92 8.24
N ASP A 49 -1.07 -5.97 9.19
CA ASP A 49 -1.51 -6.18 10.55
C ASP A 49 -2.45 -5.07 11.01
N GLN A 50 -3.43 -5.42 11.84
CA GLN A 50 -4.46 -4.47 12.27
C GLN A 50 -3.89 -3.36 13.16
N LYS A 51 -2.92 -3.66 14.02
CA LYS A 51 -2.27 -2.67 14.88
C LYS A 51 -1.46 -1.70 14.02
N MET A 52 -0.65 -2.22 13.09
CA MET A 52 0.13 -1.39 12.16
C MET A 52 -0.74 -0.51 11.28
N THR A 53 -1.85 -1.06 10.77
CA THR A 53 -2.82 -0.29 9.98
C THR A 53 -3.37 0.87 10.80
N ARG A 54 -3.82 0.63 12.04
CA ARG A 54 -4.35 1.69 12.91
C ARG A 54 -3.29 2.76 13.18
N SER A 55 -2.06 2.36 13.47
CA SER A 55 -0.94 3.30 13.69
C SER A 55 -0.65 4.14 12.46
N PHE A 56 -0.62 3.55 11.26
CA PHE A 56 -0.43 4.28 10.00
C PHE A 56 -1.52 5.33 9.77
N PHE A 57 -2.80 4.94 9.91
CA PHE A 57 -3.92 5.86 9.72
C PHE A 57 -3.93 6.97 10.77
N HIS A 58 -3.72 6.64 12.05
CA HIS A 58 -3.61 7.64 13.10
C HIS A 58 -2.46 8.63 12.82
N ALA A 59 -1.28 8.14 12.46
CA ALA A 59 -0.14 9.00 12.13
C ALA A 59 -0.41 9.87 10.87
N SER A 60 -1.16 9.36 9.90
CA SER A 60 -1.55 10.09 8.69
C SER A 60 -2.47 11.28 8.95
N ASP A 61 -3.15 11.31 10.09
CA ASP A 61 -4.00 12.44 10.47
C ASP A 61 -3.17 13.64 10.91
N TYR A 62 -1.93 13.43 11.35
CA TYR A 62 -1.04 14.49 11.84
C TYR A 62 0.16 14.76 10.93
N LEU A 63 0.65 13.75 10.20
CA LEU A 63 1.83 13.86 9.34
C LEU A 63 1.44 13.97 7.87
N LEU A 64 1.73 15.13 7.26
CA LEU A 64 1.37 15.43 5.87
C LEU A 64 1.94 14.41 4.87
N SER A 65 3.17 13.94 5.07
CA SER A 65 3.80 12.92 4.21
C SER A 65 3.04 11.60 4.23
N LEU A 66 2.60 11.16 5.40
CA LEU A 66 1.81 9.93 5.56
C LEU A 66 0.39 10.11 5.06
N ARG A 67 -0.21 11.30 5.25
CA ARG A 67 -1.50 11.65 4.65
C ARG A 67 -1.46 11.50 3.13
N LYS A 68 -0.43 12.05 2.49
CA LYS A 68 -0.24 11.93 1.03
C LYS A 68 -0.14 10.46 0.61
N LEU A 69 0.66 9.66 1.30
CA LEU A 69 0.80 8.23 1.00
C LEU A 69 -0.51 7.45 1.17
N ARG A 70 -1.29 7.75 2.22
CA ARG A 70 -2.63 7.18 2.43
C ARG A 70 -3.57 7.53 1.28
N ASP A 71 -3.60 8.80 0.88
CA ASP A 71 -4.50 9.29 -0.15
C ASP A 71 -4.10 8.71 -1.53
N GLN A 72 -2.80 8.57 -1.80
CA GLN A 72 -2.25 7.90 -2.98
C GLN A 72 -2.58 6.40 -3.01
N LEU A 73 -2.45 5.70 -1.88
CA LEU A 73 -2.86 4.30 -1.75
C LEU A 73 -4.34 4.13 -2.08
N HIS A 74 -5.21 4.97 -1.50
CA HIS A 74 -6.64 4.91 -1.78
C HIS A 74 -6.94 5.09 -3.28
N LEU A 75 -6.30 6.07 -3.93
CA LEU A 75 -6.46 6.30 -5.37
C LEU A 75 -6.00 5.10 -6.21
N ALA A 76 -4.85 4.52 -5.90
CA ALA A 76 -4.33 3.34 -6.59
C ALA A 76 -5.31 2.17 -6.50
N LEU A 77 -5.86 1.91 -5.31
CA LEU A 77 -6.85 0.84 -5.11
C LEU A 77 -8.15 1.09 -5.88
N ILE A 78 -8.63 2.34 -5.93
CA ILE A 78 -9.82 2.71 -6.72
C ILE A 78 -9.56 2.55 -8.22
N ARG A 79 -8.37 2.93 -8.70
CA ARG A 79 -7.97 2.76 -10.10
C ARG A 79 -7.87 1.30 -10.51
N ILE A 80 -7.25 0.45 -9.67
CA ILE A 80 -7.23 -1.00 -9.89
C ILE A 80 -8.66 -1.55 -9.96
N LYS A 81 -9.49 -1.24 -8.96
CA LYS A 81 -10.88 -1.70 -8.90
C LYS A 81 -11.70 -1.35 -10.15
N ARG A 82 -11.44 -0.18 -10.75
CA ARG A 82 -12.20 0.34 -11.91
C ARG A 82 -11.63 -0.06 -13.26
N ASN A 83 -10.40 -0.55 -13.33
CA ASN A 83 -9.74 -0.91 -14.57
C ASN A 83 -9.75 -2.45 -14.76
N PRO A 84 -10.54 -2.98 -15.71
CA PRO A 84 -10.64 -4.42 -15.95
C PRO A 84 -9.33 -5.06 -16.41
N ASN A 85 -8.38 -4.28 -16.93
CA ASN A 85 -7.11 -4.80 -17.45
C ASN A 85 -6.15 -5.28 -16.36
N HIS A 86 -6.38 -4.96 -15.09
CA HIS A 86 -5.54 -5.44 -13.97
C HIS A 86 -5.84 -6.88 -13.55
N GLY A 87 -6.79 -7.55 -14.21
CA GLY A 87 -7.13 -8.93 -13.91
C GLY A 87 -7.97 -9.11 -12.62
N PRO A 88 -8.63 -10.26 -12.49
CA PRO A 88 -9.62 -10.49 -11.42
C PRO A 88 -8.98 -10.50 -10.03
N GLU A 89 -7.74 -10.95 -9.91
CA GLU A 89 -7.05 -11.09 -8.62
C GLU A 89 -6.64 -9.74 -8.03
N ALA A 90 -6.04 -8.86 -8.83
CA ALA A 90 -5.72 -7.51 -8.40
C ALA A 90 -6.99 -6.74 -7.98
N ILE A 91 -8.06 -6.85 -8.77
CA ILE A 91 -9.36 -6.24 -8.47
C ILE A 91 -9.94 -6.79 -7.17
N LYS A 92 -9.84 -8.10 -6.94
CA LYS A 92 -10.30 -8.74 -5.70
C LYS A 92 -9.54 -8.23 -4.48
N ILE A 93 -8.21 -8.21 -4.54
CA ILE A 93 -7.36 -7.70 -3.44
C ILE A 93 -7.64 -6.22 -3.18
N ALA A 94 -7.75 -5.40 -4.23
CA ALA A 94 -8.06 -3.99 -4.09
C ALA A 94 -9.40 -3.75 -3.37
N ASN A 95 -10.44 -4.51 -3.74
CA ASN A 95 -11.74 -4.45 -3.05
C ASN A 95 -11.64 -4.86 -1.58
N LEU A 96 -10.88 -5.92 -1.27
CA LEU A 96 -10.69 -6.38 0.11
C LEU A 96 -9.95 -5.33 0.95
N LEU A 97 -8.90 -4.71 0.42
CA LEU A 97 -8.18 -3.63 1.09
C LEU A 97 -9.08 -2.42 1.30
N LEU A 98 -9.79 -1.93 0.27
CA LEU A 98 -10.74 -0.82 0.40
C LEU A 98 -11.78 -1.08 1.50
N LYS A 99 -12.36 -2.28 1.53
CA LYS A 99 -13.35 -2.67 2.55
C LYS A 99 -12.75 -2.80 3.95
N ARG A 100 -11.50 -3.26 4.06
CA ARG A 100 -10.83 -3.49 5.35
C ARG A 100 -10.30 -2.20 5.97
N VAL A 101 -9.65 -1.36 5.17
CA VAL A 101 -8.87 -0.22 5.67
C VAL A 101 -9.52 1.15 5.44
N PHE A 102 -10.37 1.29 4.41
CA PHE A 102 -10.97 2.59 4.05
C PHE A 102 -12.48 2.70 4.32
N ARG A 103 -13.12 1.70 4.93
CA ARG A 103 -14.60 1.63 5.11
C ARG A 103 -15.25 2.87 5.73
N LYS A 104 -14.55 3.60 6.60
CA LYS A 104 -15.07 4.76 7.34
C LYS A 104 -14.23 6.03 7.15
N GLN A 105 -13.30 6.02 6.21
CA GLN A 105 -12.31 7.07 6.08
C GLN A 105 -12.66 8.01 4.92
N SER A 106 -12.68 9.32 5.19
CA SER A 106 -12.71 10.34 4.16
C SER A 106 -11.29 10.55 3.64
N VAL A 107 -11.11 10.42 2.33
CA VAL A 107 -9.81 10.58 1.68
C VAL A 107 -9.82 11.88 0.88
N CYS A 108 -8.86 12.76 1.13
CA CYS A 108 -8.75 14.04 0.45
C CYS A 108 -7.93 13.87 -0.84
N LEU A 109 -8.58 13.89 -2.00
CA LEU A 109 -7.93 13.57 -3.28
C LEU A 109 -7.14 14.73 -3.91
N HIS A 110 -6.93 15.84 -3.20
CA HIS A 110 -6.41 17.09 -3.78
C HIS A 110 -4.88 17.12 -3.99
N HIS A 111 -4.11 16.09 -3.56
CA HIS A 111 -2.65 16.20 -3.46
C HIS A 111 -1.82 15.02 -3.98
N SER A 112 -2.36 14.19 -4.87
CA SER A 112 -1.65 13.00 -5.37
C SER A 112 -0.80 13.29 -6.61
N SER A 113 0.53 13.20 -6.50
CA SER A 113 1.40 12.95 -7.65
C SER A 113 0.98 11.65 -8.34
N ASN A 114 0.82 11.68 -9.66
CA ASN A 114 0.35 10.55 -10.46
C ASN A 114 1.38 9.39 -10.48
N ASP A 115 2.66 9.68 -10.31
CA ASP A 115 3.74 8.69 -10.52
C ASP A 115 3.78 7.62 -9.44
N ILE A 116 3.67 8.01 -8.17
CA ILE A 116 3.66 7.03 -7.07
C ILE A 116 2.34 6.26 -7.01
N VAL A 117 1.24 6.86 -7.46
CA VAL A 117 -0.06 6.16 -7.59
C VAL A 117 0.07 5.04 -8.62
N LEU A 118 0.65 5.33 -9.79
CA LEU A 118 0.93 4.31 -10.81
C LEU A 118 1.86 3.21 -10.30
N GLN A 119 2.91 3.56 -9.57
CA GLN A 119 3.82 2.56 -9.00
C GLN A 119 3.14 1.70 -7.90
N MET A 120 2.21 2.27 -7.12
CA MET A 120 1.40 1.49 -6.17
C MET A 120 0.46 0.52 -6.86
N GLU A 121 -0.09 0.92 -8.02
CA GLU A 121 -0.91 0.04 -8.87
C GLU A 121 -0.08 -1.13 -9.41
N GLN A 122 1.07 -0.80 -10.01
CA GLN A 122 2.01 -1.79 -10.56
C GLN A 122 2.50 -2.77 -9.50
N PHE A 123 2.85 -2.29 -8.30
CA PHE A 123 3.30 -3.16 -7.22
C PHE A 123 2.22 -4.15 -6.79
N LEU A 124 0.98 -3.69 -6.58
CA LEU A 124 -0.11 -4.60 -6.22
C LEU A 124 -0.34 -5.62 -7.35
N TYR A 125 -0.40 -5.15 -8.59
CA TYR A 125 -0.59 -6.00 -9.76
C TYR A 125 0.51 -7.08 -9.83
N GLN A 126 1.79 -6.70 -9.74
CA GLN A 126 2.93 -7.60 -9.73
C GLN A 126 2.78 -8.70 -8.67
N ILE A 127 2.50 -8.31 -7.42
CA ILE A 127 2.33 -9.29 -6.32
C ILE A 127 1.20 -10.26 -6.62
N THR A 128 0.09 -9.76 -7.18
CA THR A 128 -1.06 -10.61 -7.51
C THR A 128 -0.88 -11.46 -8.78
N ASP A 129 0.01 -11.07 -9.69
CA ASP A 129 0.22 -11.69 -11.00
C ASP A 129 1.45 -12.61 -11.05
N GLU A 130 2.38 -12.54 -10.09
CA GLU A 130 3.53 -13.46 -9.93
C GLU A 130 3.14 -14.95 -9.72
N LYS A 131 1.88 -15.34 -9.95
CA LYS A 131 1.40 -16.73 -10.04
C LYS A 131 0.69 -17.07 -11.37
N SER A 132 0.74 -16.19 -12.36
CA SER A 132 0.29 -16.46 -13.73
C SER A 132 1.41 -17.06 -14.62
N SER A 133 2.57 -17.40 -14.04
CA SER A 133 3.71 -18.03 -14.72
C SER A 133 4.24 -19.22 -13.95
#